data_AF-A0A359LK08-F1
#
_entry.id   AF-A0A359LK08-F1
#
_cell.length_a   1.000
_cell.length_b   1.000
_cell.length_c   1.000
_cell.angle_alpha   90.00
_cell.angle_beta   90.00
_cell.angle_gamma   90.00
#
_symmetry.space_group_name_H-M   'P 1'
#
loop_
_entity.id
_entity.type
_entity.pdbx_description
1 polymer ?
#
loop_
_entity_poly.entity_id
_entity_poly.type
_entity_poly.pdbx_seq_one_letter_code
_entity_poly.pdbx_strand_id
1 'polypeptide(L)'
;MILYNLQVEQAILGSCLLDPEALNKTYEDIKVEDFYSTEHQIIYKAMTELVKENIAVDLITLSDYLKNHAKLDTIGGYSKLTQLMNTIPISQNIDYYNQILKAKSKQRK
;
A
#
# COMPACT_ATOMS: atom_id res chain seq x y z
N MET A 1 -16.17 -15.58 9.83
CA MET A 1 -16.30 -14.16 9.44
C MET A 1 -14.96 -13.74 8.84
N ILE A 2 -14.91 -13.26 7.59
CA ILE A 2 -13.64 -12.91 6.93
C ILE A 2 -13.25 -11.49 7.40
N LEU A 3 -12.15 -11.38 8.15
CA LEU A 3 -11.67 -10.14 8.83
C LEU A 3 -10.59 -9.39 8.04
N TYR A 4 -10.31 -9.81 6.80
CA TYR A 4 -9.35 -9.17 5.91
C TYR A 4 -9.80 -9.29 4.45
N ASN A 5 -9.31 -8.41 3.58
CA ASN A 5 -9.49 -8.56 2.14
C ASN A 5 -8.18 -8.18 1.43
N LEU A 6 -7.40 -9.19 1.04
CA LEU A 6 -6.10 -8.97 0.38
C LEU A 6 -6.26 -8.25 -0.97
N GLN A 7 -7.39 -8.41 -1.66
CA GLN A 7 -7.65 -7.71 -2.92
C GLN A 7 -7.85 -6.22 -2.68
N VAL A 8 -8.49 -5.83 -1.56
CA VAL A 8 -8.62 -4.42 -1.16
C VAL A 8 -7.25 -3.83 -0.82
N GLU A 9 -6.42 -4.54 -0.06
CA GLU A 9 -5.06 -4.08 0.24
C GLU A 9 -4.23 -3.91 -1.04
N GLN A 10 -4.29 -4.88 -1.96
CA GLN A 10 -3.61 -4.80 -3.26
C GLN A 10 -4.12 -3.64 -4.10
N ALA A 11 -5.43 -3.42 -4.16
CA ALA A 11 -6.03 -2.32 -4.90
C ALA A 11 -5.61 -0.95 -4.34
N ILE A 12 -5.54 -0.81 -3.02
CA ILE A 12 -5.06 0.43 -2.36
C ILE A 12 -3.61 0.68 -2.74
N LEU A 13 -2.72 -0.29 -2.53
CA LEU A 13 -1.28 -0.13 -2.82
C LEU A 13 -1.02 0.12 -4.31
N GLY A 14 -1.71 -0.61 -5.20
CA GLY A 14 -1.63 -0.40 -6.64
C GLY A 14 -2.11 0.99 -7.05
N SER A 15 -3.22 1.46 -6.48
CA SER A 15 -3.73 2.81 -6.74
C SER A 15 -2.76 3.89 -6.25
N CYS A 16 -2.17 3.73 -5.07
CA CYS A 16 -1.18 4.67 -4.53
C CYS A 16 0.09 4.78 -5.40
N LEU A 17 0.49 3.70 -6.08
CA LEU A 17 1.65 3.70 -6.99
C LEU A 17 1.39 4.39 -8.33
N LEU A 18 0.12 4.54 -8.72
CA LEU A 18 -0.27 5.04 -10.04
C LEU A 18 -0.87 6.43 -9.98
N ASP A 19 -1.44 6.80 -8.83
CA ASP A 19 -2.18 8.04 -8.64
C ASP A 19 -1.73 8.72 -7.33
N PRO A 20 -0.98 9.84 -7.42
CA PRO A 20 -0.57 10.61 -6.25
C PRO A 20 -1.75 11.12 -5.40
N GLU A 21 -2.91 11.37 -6.01
CA GLU A 21 -4.10 11.78 -5.25
C GLU A 21 -4.62 10.63 -4.39
N ALA A 22 -4.63 9.41 -4.94
CA ALA A 22 -4.98 8.21 -4.19
C ALA A 22 -4.02 7.95 -3.03
N LEU A 23 -2.72 8.19 -3.24
CA LEU A 23 -1.72 8.11 -2.17
C LEU A 23 -1.99 9.15 -1.08
N ASN A 24 -2.28 10.40 -1.42
CA ASN A 24 -2.55 11.46 -0.43
C ASN A 24 -3.78 11.12 0.42
N LYS A 25 -4.90 10.73 -0.21
CA LYS A 25 -6.12 10.31 0.50
C LYS A 25 -5.85 9.14 1.43
N THR A 26 -5.09 8.15 0.96
CA THR A 26 -4.73 6.98 1.75
C THR A 26 -3.82 7.35 2.92
N TYR A 27 -2.83 8.22 2.70
CA TYR A 27 -1.90 8.70 3.71
C TYR A 27 -2.61 9.42 4.86
N GLU A 28 -3.63 10.23 4.56
CA GLU A 28 -4.42 10.94 5.57
C GLU A 28 -5.26 9.98 6.42
N ASP A 29 -5.78 8.91 5.81
CA ASP A 29 -6.76 8.05 6.44
C ASP A 29 -6.18 6.79 7.08
N ILE A 30 -5.24 6.14 6.42
CA ILE A 30 -4.84 4.75 6.70
C ILE A 30 -3.50 4.70 7.44
N LYS A 31 -3.47 3.92 8.52
CA LYS A 31 -2.23 3.59 9.23
C LYS A 31 -1.63 2.30 8.70
N VAL A 32 -0.32 2.14 8.87
CA VAL A 32 0.39 0.91 8.49
C VAL A 32 -0.26 -0.32 9.14
N GLU A 33 -0.65 -0.23 10.41
CA GLU A 33 -1.24 -1.35 11.15
C GLU A 33 -2.65 -1.74 10.68
N ASP A 34 -3.28 -0.94 9.81
CA ASP A 34 -4.58 -1.28 9.22
C ASP A 34 -4.48 -2.33 8.12
N PHE A 35 -3.30 -2.52 7.52
CA PHE A 35 -3.03 -3.64 6.63
C PHE A 35 -2.89 -4.93 7.43
N TYR A 36 -3.50 -6.03 6.95
CA TYR A 36 -3.37 -7.35 7.55
C TYR A 36 -2.05 -8.03 7.16
N SER A 37 -1.68 -7.94 5.88
CA SER A 37 -0.47 -8.59 5.36
C SER A 37 0.77 -7.84 5.84
N THR A 38 1.70 -8.56 6.49
CA THR A 38 3.00 -7.99 6.88
C THR A 38 3.78 -7.46 5.68
N GLU A 39 3.67 -8.09 4.50
CA GLU A 39 4.29 -7.60 3.27
C GLU A 39 3.69 -6.24 2.87
N HIS A 40 2.37 -6.11 2.93
CA HIS A 40 1.68 -4.86 2.58
C HIS A 40 1.96 -3.75 3.62
N GLN A 41 2.08 -4.11 4.89
CA GLN A 41 2.54 -3.18 5.93
C GLN A 41 3.94 -2.63 5.61
N ILE A 42 4.88 -3.49 5.21
CA ILE A 42 6.23 -3.08 4.83
C ILE A 42 6.20 -2.14 3.62
N ILE A 43 5.43 -2.49 2.60
CA ILE A 43 5.28 -1.70 1.37
C ILE A 43 4.70 -0.32 1.70
N TYR A 44 3.56 -0.28 2.39
CA TYR A 44 2.91 0.98 2.74
C TYR A 44 3.77 1.84 3.65
N LYS A 45 4.47 1.24 4.63
CA LYS A 45 5.44 1.95 5.46
C LYS A 45 6.51 2.63 4.60
N ALA A 46 7.11 1.93 3.64
CA ALA A 46 8.08 2.52 2.72
C ALA A 46 7.49 3.68 1.92
N MET A 47 6.25 3.56 1.42
CA MET A 47 5.55 4.67 0.76
C MET A 47 5.40 5.88 1.68
N THR A 48 4.97 5.67 2.94
CA THR A 48 4.80 6.77 3.90
C THR A 48 6.12 7.47 4.25
N GLU A 49 7.24 6.74 4.32
CA GLU A 49 8.56 7.36 4.55
C GLU A 49 9.02 8.19 3.36
N LEU A 50 8.84 7.68 2.13
CA LEU A 50 9.13 8.45 0.91
C LEU A 50 8.32 9.76 0.84
N VAL A 51 7.03 9.71 1.19
CA VAL A 51 6.17 10.91 1.27
C VAL A 51 6.73 11.92 2.29
N LYS A 52 7.16 11.48 3.48
CA LYS A 52 7.75 12.36 4.50
C LYS A 52 9.04 13.03 4.02
N GLU A 53 9.82 12.33 3.20
CA GLU A 53 11.04 12.84 2.58
C GLU A 53 10.78 13.74 1.35
N ASN A 54 9.51 13.97 0.99
CA ASN A 54 9.08 14.66 -0.23
C ASN A 54 9.61 14.00 -1.51
N ILE A 55 9.76 12.68 -1.49
CA ILE A 55 10.17 11.87 -2.65
C ILE A 55 8.90 11.30 -3.29
N ALA A 56 8.84 11.36 -4.63
CA ALA A 56 7.74 10.74 -5.38
C ALA A 56 7.68 9.23 -5.09
N VAL A 57 6.47 8.69 -4.97
CA VAL A 57 6.26 7.25 -4.75
C VAL A 57 5.85 6.62 -6.07
N ASP A 58 6.80 5.95 -6.70
CA ASP A 58 6.63 5.16 -7.92
C ASP A 58 7.38 3.83 -7.80
N LEU A 59 7.32 2.98 -8.82
CA LEU A 59 7.97 1.67 -8.80
C LEU A 59 9.48 1.76 -8.55
N ILE A 60 10.16 2.73 -9.16
CA ILE A 60 11.62 2.86 -9.11
C ILE A 60 12.02 3.27 -7.70
N THR A 61 11.51 4.41 -7.25
CA THR A 61 11.79 4.99 -5.93
C THR A 61 11.43 4.04 -4.78
N LEU A 62 10.26 3.39 -4.85
CA LEU A 62 9.85 2.43 -3.84
C LEU A 62 10.75 1.20 -3.83
N SER A 63 11.09 0.66 -5.00
CA SER A 63 11.95 -0.53 -5.09
C SER A 63 13.37 -0.26 -4.57
N ASP A 64 13.93 0.92 -4.89
CA ASP A 64 15.23 1.35 -4.40
C ASP A 64 15.22 1.58 -2.89
N TYR A 65 14.18 2.23 -2.37
CA TYR A 65 14.00 2.39 -0.92
C TYR A 65 13.96 1.04 -0.22
N LEU A 66 13.13 0.11 -0.69
CA LEU A 66 13.00 -1.23 -0.10
C LEU A 66 14.30 -2.04 -0.19
N LYS A 67 15.05 -1.89 -1.29
CA LYS A 67 16.34 -2.55 -1.48
C LYS A 67 17.39 -2.02 -0.51
N ASN A 68 17.50 -0.69 -0.39
CA ASN A 68 18.45 -0.03 0.51
C ASN A 68 18.18 -0.34 1.98
N HIS A 69 16.94 -0.68 2.32
CA HIS A 69 16.53 -1.09 3.67
C HIS A 69 16.47 -2.61 3.86
N ALA A 70 16.98 -3.41 2.92
CA ALA A 70 16.97 -4.88 2.96
C ALA A 70 15.57 -5.49 3.20
N LYS A 71 14.53 -4.86 2.63
CA LYS A 71 13.12 -5.30 2.71
C LYS A 71 12.56 -5.82 1.39
N LEU A 72 13.22 -5.58 0.27
CA LEU A 72 12.72 -5.95 -1.06
C LEU A 72 12.48 -7.46 -1.17
N ASP A 73 13.42 -8.30 -0.73
CA ASP A 73 13.24 -9.75 -0.77
C ASP A 73 12.17 -10.23 0.21
N THR A 74 12.00 -9.54 1.34
CA THR A 74 10.97 -9.86 2.36
C THR A 74 9.55 -9.73 1.81
N ILE A 75 9.33 -8.85 0.83
CA ILE A 75 8.01 -8.64 0.23
C ILE A 75 7.78 -9.49 -1.04
N GLY A 76 8.72 -10.37 -1.41
CA GLY A 76 8.64 -11.18 -2.64
C GLY A 76 9.33 -10.55 -3.87
N GLY A 77 10.20 -9.55 -3.64
CA GLY A 77 11.03 -8.92 -4.67
C GLY A 77 10.25 -8.00 -5.61
N TYR A 78 10.92 -7.60 -6.70
CA TYR A 78 10.33 -6.74 -7.74
C TYR A 78 9.02 -7.31 -8.30
N SER A 79 8.89 -8.64 -8.39
CA SER A 79 7.67 -9.28 -8.92
C SER A 79 6.41 -8.88 -8.15
N LYS A 80 6.50 -8.72 -6.83
CA LYS A 80 5.37 -8.31 -5.99
C LYS A 80 4.92 -6.90 -6.31
N LEU A 81 5.87 -5.96 -6.43
CA LEU A 81 5.56 -4.57 -6.76
C LEU A 81 4.92 -4.46 -8.15
N THR A 82 5.44 -5.20 -9.13
CA THR A 82 4.85 -5.25 -10.48
C THR A 82 3.44 -5.86 -10.47
N GLN A 83 3.18 -6.89 -9.65
CA GLN A 83 1.83 -7.46 -9.49
C GLN A 83 0.84 -6.45 -8.91
N LEU A 84 1.26 -5.61 -7.96
CA LEU A 84 0.41 -4.55 -7.39
C LEU A 84 0.02 -3.53 -8.45
N MET A 85 0.94 -3.13 -9.32
CA MET A 85 0.65 -2.20 -10.43
C MET A 85 -0.29 -2.80 -11.49
N ASN A 86 -0.20 -4.12 -11.71
CA ASN A 86 -1.05 -4.83 -12.67
C ASN A 86 -2.43 -5.20 -12.11
N THR A 87 -2.65 -5.03 -10.81
CA THR A 87 -3.98 -5.21 -10.20
C THR A 87 -4.82 -4.03 -10.62
N ILE A 88 -5.92 -4.23 -11.35
CA ILE A 88 -6.78 -3.16 -11.89
C ILE A 88 -7.12 -2.16 -10.76
N PRO A 89 -6.45 -1.02 -10.70
CA PRO A 89 -6.61 -0.07 -9.62
C PRO A 89 -7.74 0.85 -10.02
N ILE A 90 -8.83 0.82 -9.27
CA ILE A 90 -9.90 1.80 -9.44
C ILE A 90 -9.60 2.93 -8.45
N SER A 91 -8.61 3.77 -8.76
CA SER A 91 -8.19 4.87 -7.87
C SER A 91 -9.36 5.81 -7.54
N GLN A 92 -10.33 5.92 -8.45
CA GLN A 92 -11.61 6.61 -8.24
C GLN A 92 -12.41 6.10 -7.04
N ASN A 93 -12.19 4.85 -6.61
CA ASN A 93 -12.84 4.21 -5.47
C ASN A 93 -11.93 4.13 -4.23
N ILE A 94 -10.80 4.86 -4.19
CA ILE A 94 -9.83 4.76 -3.10
C ILE A 94 -10.45 5.02 -1.73
N ASP A 95 -11.35 6.00 -1.63
CA ASP A 95 -12.05 6.33 -0.38
C ASP A 95 -12.89 5.15 0.12
N TYR A 96 -13.58 4.45 -0.80
CA TYR A 96 -14.37 3.27 -0.48
C TYR A 96 -13.48 2.10 -0.01
N TYR A 97 -12.34 1.88 -0.67
CA TYR A 97 -11.39 0.84 -0.27
C TYR A 97 -10.74 1.14 1.09
N ASN A 98 -10.38 2.40 1.35
CA ASN A 98 -9.88 2.86 2.64
C ASN A 98 -10.89 2.63 3.76
N GLN A 99 -12.18 2.90 3.51
CA GLN A 99 -13.25 2.59 4.47
C GLN A 99 -13.37 1.10 4.76
N ILE A 100 -13.30 0.24 3.74
CA ILE A 100 -13.32 -1.22 3.94
C ILE A 100 -12.12 -1.65 4.79
N LEU A 101 -10.92 -1.18 4.47
CA LEU A 101 -9.70 -1.54 5.20
C LEU A 101 -9.79 -1.11 6.67
N LYS A 102 -10.21 0.13 6.96
CA LYS A 102 -10.46 0.63 8.32
C LYS A 102 -11.49 -0.21 9.07
N ALA A 103 -12.62 -0.52 8.44
CA ALA A 103 -13.68 -1.30 9.07
C ALA A 103 -13.17 -2.71 9.45
N LYS A 104 -12.39 -3.34 8.57
CA LYS A 104 -11.77 -4.64 8.82
C LYS A 104 -10.70 -4.56 9.91
N SER A 105 -9.85 -3.54 9.89
CA SER A 105 -8.86 -3.28 10.95
C SER A 105 -9.50 -3.15 12.33
N LYS A 106 -10.59 -2.37 12.44
CA LYS A 106 -11.35 -2.21 13.70
C LYS A 106 -11.94 -3.52 14.23
N GLN A 107 -12.36 -4.43 13.36
CA GLN A 107 -12.91 -5.74 13.78
C GLN A 107 -11.83 -6.71 14.29
N ARG A 108 -10.55 -6.43 14.04
CA ARG A 108 -9.42 -7.25 14.52
C ARG A 108 -8.85 -6.77 15.87
N LYS A 109 -9.21 -5.55 16.29
CA LYS A 109 -8.80 -4.92 17.56
C LYS A 109 -9.85 -5.21 18.62
#